data_AF-A0A1B0ZFZ3-F1
#
_entry.id   AF-A0A1B0ZFZ3-F1
#
_cell.length_a   1.000
_cell.length_b   1.000
_cell.length_c   1.000
_cell.angle_alpha   90.00
_cell.angle_beta   90.00
_cell.angle_gamma   90.00
#
_symmetry.space_group_name_H-M   'P 1'
#
loop_
_entity.id
_entity.type
_entity.pdbx_description
1 polymer ?
#
loop_
_entity_poly.entity_id
_entity_poly.type
_entity_poly.pdbx_seq_one_letter_code
_entity_poly.pdbx_strand_id
1 'polypeptide(L)'
;MAEKPSAQDVREAQRVELRKQREKELNRQKRVRTAVIAAIVVVALAVVAGLGYLIYQANAPEPELELNQPASISKEEPTLAFKADDTKPVVDVVFDYMCPFCGAFEQVNNADIHEMIDNGEATVNFHVRTFLSSKMSTTEYSARAGGAAVCTYEDSPEVFLKFHEQLFANQPAEGGPGLSDKELETYAKDAGASEETLSCIKDQKFRRYAVDVLEPVGAKLSPATPAVFINGKEWGSDGAWQKPGALKEAVASSGTPGASDAGGASDAGGASDSGN
;
A
#
# COMPACT_ATOMS: atom_id res chain seq x y z
N MET A 1 23.72 98.04 3.27
CA MET A 1 23.35 97.60 1.89
C MET A 1 23.80 96.16 1.78
N ALA A 2 22.89 95.20 1.67
CA ALA A 2 23.28 93.80 1.51
C ALA A 2 23.75 93.59 0.07
N GLU A 3 25.02 93.23 -0.09
CA GLU A 3 25.65 92.96 -1.38
C GLU A 3 24.95 91.78 -2.05
N LYS A 4 24.40 91.99 -3.25
CA LYS A 4 23.70 90.92 -3.99
C LYS A 4 24.75 89.92 -4.47
N PRO A 5 24.54 88.61 -4.27
CA PRO A 5 25.51 87.58 -4.66
C PRO A 5 25.80 87.66 -6.16
N SER A 6 27.08 87.48 -6.52
CA SER A 6 27.51 87.56 -7.91
C SER A 6 26.97 86.39 -8.72
N ALA A 7 26.90 86.53 -10.05
CA ALA A 7 26.46 85.45 -10.93
C ALA A 7 27.37 84.19 -10.85
N GLN A 8 28.59 84.32 -10.34
CA GLN A 8 29.51 83.20 -10.11
C GLN A 8 29.14 82.43 -8.83
N ASP A 9 28.82 83.13 -7.74
CA ASP A 9 28.43 82.53 -6.46
C ASP A 9 27.16 81.67 -6.59
N VAL A 10 26.20 82.13 -7.39
CA VAL A 10 24.96 81.40 -7.68
C VAL A 10 25.24 80.08 -8.42
N ARG A 11 26.20 80.08 -9.36
CA ARG A 11 26.57 78.87 -10.13
C ARG A 11 27.34 77.87 -9.28
N GLU A 12 28.17 78.33 -8.36
CA GLU A 12 28.89 77.45 -7.43
C GLU A 12 27.95 76.83 -6.40
N ALA A 13 27.04 77.61 -5.82
CA ALA A 13 26.00 77.12 -4.93
C ALA A 13 25.13 76.05 -5.62
N GLN A 14 24.73 76.28 -6.88
CA GLN A 14 23.99 75.30 -7.69
C GLN A 14 24.78 74.01 -7.92
N ARG A 15 26.09 74.09 -8.19
CA ARG A 15 26.95 72.91 -8.37
C ARG A 15 27.13 72.11 -7.08
N VAL A 16 27.25 72.78 -5.94
CA VAL A 16 27.35 72.14 -4.62
C VAL A 16 26.05 71.44 -4.26
N GLU A 17 24.91 72.08 -4.50
CA GLU A 17 23.60 71.47 -4.24
C GLU A 17 23.34 70.27 -5.16
N LEU A 18 23.69 70.37 -6.45
CA LEU A 18 23.59 69.25 -7.39
C LEU A 18 24.46 68.05 -6.98
N ARG A 19 25.67 68.30 -6.44
CA ARG A 19 26.56 67.26 -5.90
C ARG A 19 25.94 66.59 -4.67
N LYS A 20 25.42 67.37 -3.72
CA LYS A 20 24.73 66.85 -2.53
C LYS A 20 23.49 66.02 -2.89
N GLN A 21 22.72 66.46 -3.89
CA GLN A 21 21.55 65.71 -4.40
C GLN A 21 21.97 64.39 -5.04
N ARG A 22 23.01 64.39 -5.89
CA ARG A 22 23.57 63.17 -6.48
C ARG A 22 24.12 62.21 -5.43
N GLU A 23 24.80 62.70 -4.39
CA GLU A 23 25.28 61.86 -3.29
C GLU A 23 24.13 61.22 -2.50
N LYS A 24 23.07 61.98 -2.19
CA LYS A 24 21.86 61.45 -1.54
C LYS A 24 21.17 60.39 -2.42
N GLU A 25 21.06 60.64 -3.72
CA GLU A 25 20.46 59.70 -4.66
C GLU A 25 21.30 58.44 -4.83
N LEU A 26 22.63 58.56 -4.99
CA LEU A 26 23.55 57.43 -5.04
C LEU A 26 23.52 56.61 -3.75
N ASN A 27 23.48 57.25 -2.59
CA ASN A 27 23.37 56.57 -1.31
C ASN A 27 22.01 55.88 -1.14
N ARG A 28 20.92 56.49 -1.62
CA ARG A 28 19.59 55.87 -1.67
C ARG A 28 19.60 54.66 -2.61
N GLN A 29 20.15 54.81 -3.81
CA GLN A 29 20.27 53.72 -4.79
C GLN A 29 21.13 52.57 -4.25
N LYS A 30 22.26 52.86 -3.58
CA LYS A 30 23.09 51.83 -2.90
C LYS A 30 22.29 51.11 -1.82
N ARG A 31 21.61 51.84 -0.93
CA ARG A 31 20.78 51.24 0.13
C ARG A 31 19.65 50.39 -0.42
N VAL A 32 18.93 50.88 -1.43
CA VAL A 32 17.86 50.13 -2.11
C VAL A 32 18.42 48.90 -2.79
N ARG A 33 19.51 49.02 -3.54
CA ARG A 33 20.16 47.87 -4.21
C ARG A 33 20.62 46.82 -3.20
N THR A 34 21.26 47.23 -2.11
CA THR A 34 21.67 46.30 -1.05
C THR A 34 20.47 45.64 -0.37
N ALA A 35 19.39 46.39 -0.09
CA ALA A 35 18.18 45.83 0.50
C ALA A 35 17.49 44.81 -0.42
N VAL A 36 17.41 45.11 -1.73
CA VAL A 36 16.85 44.19 -2.73
C VAL A 36 17.69 42.92 -2.86
N ILE A 37 19.02 43.05 -2.93
CA ILE A 37 19.92 41.89 -2.99
C ILE A 37 19.76 41.04 -1.72
N ALA A 38 19.74 41.65 -0.54
CA ALA A 38 19.55 40.94 0.71
C ALA A 38 18.20 40.19 0.74
N ALA A 39 17.12 40.82 0.28
CA ALA A 39 15.80 40.18 0.20
C ALA A 39 15.81 38.98 -0.76
N ILE A 40 16.41 39.11 -1.94
CA ILE A 40 16.54 38.01 -2.91
C ILE A 40 17.33 36.85 -2.32
N VAL A 41 18.44 37.14 -1.63
CA VAL A 41 19.27 36.10 -1.00
C VAL A 41 18.47 35.35 0.08
N VAL A 42 17.73 36.06 0.92
CA VAL A 42 16.88 35.42 1.95
C VAL A 42 15.81 34.52 1.32
N VAL A 43 15.12 35.00 0.28
CA VAL A 43 14.11 34.20 -0.42
C VAL A 43 14.73 32.97 -1.09
N ALA A 44 15.87 33.14 -1.76
CA ALA A 44 16.57 32.03 -2.39
C ALA A 44 17.02 30.97 -1.37
N LEU A 45 17.55 31.39 -0.22
CA LEU A 45 17.91 30.48 0.87
C LEU A 45 16.70 29.75 1.45
N ALA A 46 15.57 30.44 1.63
CA ALA A 46 14.33 29.81 2.09
C ALA A 46 13.80 28.77 1.10
N VAL A 47 13.85 29.06 -0.21
CA VAL A 47 13.47 28.10 -1.26
C VAL A 47 14.41 26.90 -1.28
N VAL A 48 15.72 27.11 -1.21
CA VAL A 48 16.71 26.02 -1.17
C VAL A 48 16.54 25.16 0.08
N ALA A 49 16.30 25.77 1.24
CA ALA A 49 16.04 25.05 2.48
C ALA A 49 14.72 24.25 2.40
N GLY A 50 13.67 24.84 1.85
CA GLY A 50 12.38 24.16 1.65
C GLY A 50 12.48 22.98 0.69
N LEU A 51 13.13 23.17 -0.47
CA LEU A 51 13.40 22.08 -1.42
C LEU A 51 14.29 21.01 -0.81
N GLY A 52 15.35 21.40 -0.09
CA GLY A 52 16.23 20.48 0.62
C GLY A 52 15.50 19.67 1.68
N TYR A 53 14.55 20.28 2.40
CA TYR A 53 13.70 19.60 3.37
C TYR A 53 12.74 18.60 2.70
N LEU A 54 12.12 18.97 1.58
CA LEU A 54 11.26 18.07 0.82
C LEU A 54 12.04 16.89 0.23
N ILE A 55 13.24 17.13 -0.30
CA ILE A 55 14.15 16.08 -0.80
C ILE A 55 14.63 15.19 0.35
N TYR A 56 14.94 15.77 1.51
CA TYR A 56 15.33 15.02 2.70
C TYR A 56 14.21 14.12 3.21
N GLN A 57 12.97 14.62 3.27
CA GLN A 57 11.79 13.82 3.63
C GLN A 57 11.52 12.71 2.60
N ALA A 58 11.63 13.01 1.30
CA ALA A 58 11.41 12.02 0.24
C ALA A 58 12.50 10.93 0.19
N ASN A 59 13.71 11.21 0.72
CA ASN A 59 14.82 10.25 0.80
C ASN A 59 15.08 9.80 2.25
N ALA A 60 14.23 10.16 3.21
CA ALA A 60 14.36 9.67 4.56
C ALA A 60 14.11 8.15 4.49
N PRO A 61 15.01 7.31 5.04
CA PRO A 61 14.75 5.89 5.11
C PRO A 61 13.45 5.70 5.89
N GLU A 62 12.47 5.01 5.30
CA GLU A 62 11.26 4.65 6.03
C GLU A 62 11.68 3.88 7.30
N PRO A 63 11.06 4.16 8.45
CA PRO A 63 11.28 3.34 9.64
C PRO A 63 11.07 1.88 9.26
N GLU A 64 12.07 1.03 9.50
CA GLU A 64 11.94 -0.39 9.21
C GLU A 64 10.81 -0.93 10.08
N LEU A 65 9.70 -1.31 9.44
CA LEU A 65 8.58 -1.91 10.16
C LEU A 65 9.04 -3.21 10.81
N GLU A 66 8.67 -3.40 12.08
CA GLU A 66 8.95 -4.64 12.78
C GLU A 66 8.12 -5.79 12.17
N LEU A 67 8.72 -6.97 12.05
CA LEU A 67 7.99 -8.18 11.65
C LEU A 67 7.18 -8.69 12.84
N ASN A 68 5.89 -8.34 12.88
CA ASN A 68 4.96 -8.79 13.91
C ASN A 68 4.28 -10.11 13.51
N GLN A 69 4.34 -11.12 14.39
CA GLN A 69 3.56 -12.35 14.22
C GLN A 69 2.15 -12.16 14.80
N PRO A 70 1.08 -12.27 13.98
CA PRO A 70 -0.30 -12.31 14.46
C PRO A 70 -0.57 -13.58 15.27
N ALA A 71 -1.45 -13.49 16.28
CA ALA A 71 -1.76 -14.56 17.22
C ALA A 71 -2.74 -15.60 16.66
N SER A 72 -3.59 -15.19 15.72
CA SER A 72 -4.70 -15.98 15.15
C SER A 72 -4.32 -16.69 13.85
N ILE A 73 -3.13 -16.42 13.30
CA ILE A 73 -2.59 -17.08 12.11
C ILE A 73 -1.50 -18.07 12.51
N SER A 74 -1.62 -19.31 12.02
CA SER A 74 -0.61 -20.36 12.24
C SER A 74 0.75 -19.95 11.65
N LYS A 75 1.83 -20.37 12.31
CA LYS A 75 3.19 -20.21 11.78
C LYS A 75 3.51 -21.25 10.71
N GLU A 76 2.90 -22.42 10.84
CA GLU A 76 3.08 -23.58 9.96
C GLU A 76 2.28 -23.42 8.66
N GLU A 77 1.06 -22.87 8.77
CA GLU A 77 0.13 -22.64 7.66
C GLU A 77 -0.33 -21.17 7.64
N PRO A 78 0.56 -20.21 7.26
CA PRO A 78 0.27 -18.79 7.38
C PRO A 78 -0.70 -18.34 6.27
N THR A 79 -1.99 -18.44 6.57
CA THR A 79 -3.12 -18.10 5.69
C THR A 79 -4.25 -17.49 6.52
N LEU A 80 -5.13 -16.72 5.87
CA LEU A 80 -6.38 -16.26 6.50
C LEU A 80 -7.43 -17.34 6.24
N ALA A 81 -7.64 -18.24 7.21
CA ALA A 81 -8.33 -19.51 6.99
C ALA A 81 -9.68 -19.61 7.72
N PHE A 82 -10.69 -20.12 7.02
CA PHE A 82 -11.97 -20.51 7.60
C PHE A 82 -12.03 -22.03 7.58
N LYS A 83 -11.80 -22.66 8.74
CA LYS A 83 -11.71 -24.12 8.83
C LYS A 83 -13.11 -24.76 8.94
N ALA A 84 -13.37 -25.74 8.08
CA ALA A 84 -14.47 -26.67 8.22
C ALA A 84 -13.97 -28.00 8.82
N ASP A 85 -14.85 -29.00 8.87
CA ASP A 85 -14.47 -30.37 9.25
C ASP A 85 -13.47 -30.97 8.24
N ASP A 86 -12.50 -31.76 8.69
CA ASP A 86 -11.43 -32.32 7.85
C ASP A 86 -11.94 -33.24 6.72
N THR A 87 -13.21 -33.68 6.77
CA THR A 87 -13.85 -34.44 5.68
C THR A 87 -14.35 -33.56 4.53
N LYS A 88 -14.31 -32.22 4.68
CA LYS A 88 -14.74 -31.25 3.69
C LYS A 88 -13.62 -30.88 2.72
N PRO A 89 -13.95 -30.49 1.48
CA PRO A 89 -12.97 -29.96 0.54
C PRO A 89 -12.21 -28.76 1.10
N VAL A 90 -11.00 -28.55 0.58
CA VAL A 90 -10.18 -27.35 0.83
C VAL A 90 -10.19 -26.49 -0.44
N VAL A 91 -10.48 -25.21 -0.26
CA VAL A 91 -10.47 -24.20 -1.33
C VAL A 91 -9.41 -23.16 -1.01
N ASP A 92 -8.37 -23.07 -1.84
CA ASP A 92 -7.34 -22.04 -1.72
C ASP A 92 -7.60 -20.94 -2.75
N VAL A 93 -7.78 -19.71 -2.28
CA VAL A 93 -7.99 -18.51 -3.11
C VAL A 93 -6.74 -17.64 -3.01
N VAL A 94 -6.00 -17.52 -4.12
CA VAL A 94 -4.80 -16.69 -4.21
C VAL A 94 -5.14 -15.38 -4.91
N PHE A 95 -4.94 -14.25 -4.23
CA PHE A 95 -5.38 -12.94 -4.72
C PHE A 95 -4.44 -11.80 -4.33
N ASP A 96 -4.48 -10.70 -5.08
CA ASP A 96 -3.84 -9.42 -4.74
C ASP A 96 -4.93 -8.33 -4.74
N TYR A 97 -5.03 -7.52 -3.69
CA TYR A 97 -6.07 -6.49 -3.57
C TYR A 97 -6.04 -5.41 -4.67
N MET A 98 -4.92 -5.23 -5.39
CA MET A 98 -4.84 -4.33 -6.54
C MET A 98 -5.18 -5.02 -7.87
N CYS A 99 -5.17 -6.35 -7.94
CA CYS A 99 -5.33 -7.07 -9.19
C CYS A 99 -6.77 -6.96 -9.73
N PRO A 100 -7.00 -6.38 -10.92
CA PRO A 100 -8.34 -6.19 -11.47
C PRO A 100 -9.06 -7.51 -11.77
N PHE A 101 -8.31 -8.57 -12.11
CA PHE A 101 -8.90 -9.89 -12.30
C PHE A 101 -9.34 -10.53 -10.97
N CYS A 102 -8.70 -10.19 -9.85
CA CYS A 102 -9.18 -10.60 -8.53
C CYS A 102 -10.50 -9.90 -8.20
N GLY A 103 -10.62 -8.60 -8.48
CA GLY A 103 -11.89 -7.89 -8.33
C GLY A 103 -13.01 -8.50 -9.19
N ALA A 104 -12.71 -8.89 -10.43
CA ALA A 104 -13.67 -9.59 -11.28
C ALA A 104 -14.04 -10.98 -10.73
N PHE A 105 -13.08 -11.71 -10.17
CA PHE A 105 -13.33 -13.01 -9.52
C PHE A 105 -14.27 -12.85 -8.32
N GLU A 106 -14.00 -11.88 -7.44
CA GLU A 106 -14.81 -11.62 -6.25
C GLU A 106 -16.24 -11.21 -6.62
N GLN A 107 -16.43 -10.38 -7.64
CA GLN A 107 -17.77 -10.03 -8.12
C GLN A 107 -18.63 -11.23 -8.52
N VAL A 108 -17.99 -12.32 -8.99
CA VAL A 108 -18.70 -13.52 -9.45
C VAL A 108 -18.82 -14.57 -8.34
N ASN A 109 -17.79 -14.75 -7.52
CA ASN A 109 -17.64 -15.91 -6.64
C ASN A 109 -17.78 -15.59 -5.15
N ASN A 110 -17.79 -14.32 -4.73
CA ASN A 110 -17.84 -13.95 -3.31
C ASN A 110 -19.07 -14.56 -2.60
N ALA A 111 -20.23 -14.58 -3.26
CA ALA A 111 -21.44 -15.19 -2.70
C ALA A 111 -21.29 -16.71 -2.48
N ASP A 112 -20.68 -17.43 -3.43
CA ASP A 112 -20.41 -18.87 -3.29
C ASP A 112 -19.43 -19.12 -2.14
N ILE A 113 -18.38 -18.29 -2.01
CA ILE A 113 -17.38 -18.40 -0.95
C ILE A 113 -18.01 -18.18 0.43
N HIS A 114 -18.80 -17.12 0.60
CA HIS A 114 -19.51 -16.83 1.85
C HIS A 114 -20.44 -17.99 2.23
N GLU A 115 -21.24 -18.50 1.28
CA GLU A 115 -22.15 -19.60 1.56
C GLU A 115 -21.41 -20.87 1.98
N MET A 116 -20.28 -21.19 1.32
CA MET A 116 -19.47 -22.35 1.69
C MET A 116 -18.86 -22.23 3.09
N ILE A 117 -18.42 -21.02 3.47
CA ILE A 117 -17.89 -20.74 4.81
C ILE A 117 -19.01 -20.85 5.85
N ASP A 118 -20.13 -20.15 5.65
CA ASP A 118 -21.24 -20.09 6.59
C ASP A 118 -21.87 -21.47 6.85
N ASN A 119 -21.96 -22.30 5.80
CA ASN A 119 -22.51 -23.66 5.90
C ASN A 119 -21.49 -24.72 6.34
N GLY A 120 -20.21 -24.36 6.47
CA GLY A 120 -19.13 -25.32 6.74
C GLY A 120 -19.00 -26.38 5.63
N GLU A 121 -19.24 -25.99 4.38
CA GLU A 121 -19.17 -26.88 3.21
C GLU A 121 -17.73 -27.11 2.76
N ALA A 122 -16.81 -26.19 3.04
CA ALA A 122 -15.40 -26.28 2.72
C ALA A 122 -14.54 -25.50 3.71
N THR A 123 -13.29 -25.95 3.88
CA THR A 123 -12.23 -25.08 4.42
C THR A 123 -11.82 -24.09 3.34
N VAL A 124 -11.85 -22.79 3.62
CA VAL A 124 -11.44 -21.75 2.67
C VAL A 124 -10.20 -21.02 3.19
N ASN A 125 -9.11 -21.09 2.42
CA ASN A 125 -7.86 -20.41 2.72
C ASN A 125 -7.65 -19.23 1.76
N PHE A 126 -7.49 -18.05 2.33
CA PHE A 126 -7.16 -16.85 1.59
C PHE A 126 -5.64 -16.62 1.60
N HIS A 127 -5.03 -16.70 0.43
CA HIS A 127 -3.60 -16.53 0.20
C HIS A 127 -3.34 -15.16 -0.40
N VAL A 128 -2.93 -14.23 0.48
CA VAL A 128 -2.63 -12.85 0.11
C VAL A 128 -1.37 -12.77 -0.71
N ARG A 129 -1.45 -12.05 -1.83
CA ARG A 129 -0.34 -11.62 -2.65
C ARG A 129 -0.15 -10.10 -2.56
N THR A 130 1.10 -9.67 -2.62
CA THR A 130 1.53 -8.27 -2.53
C THR A 130 2.49 -7.88 -3.67
N PHE A 131 2.70 -8.73 -4.67
CA PHE A 131 3.69 -8.48 -5.74
C PHE A 131 3.42 -7.23 -6.59
N LEU A 132 2.18 -6.73 -6.61
CA LEU A 132 1.86 -5.47 -7.30
C LEU A 132 2.32 -4.23 -6.52
N SER A 133 2.64 -4.36 -5.23
CA SER A 133 3.13 -3.25 -4.40
C SER A 133 4.36 -2.58 -5.00
N SER A 134 5.40 -3.37 -5.31
CA SER A 134 6.68 -2.89 -5.81
C SER A 134 6.73 -2.70 -7.33
N LYS A 135 5.75 -3.25 -8.06
CA LYS A 135 5.72 -3.24 -9.53
C LYS A 135 4.77 -2.19 -10.10
N MET A 136 3.63 -1.99 -9.44
CA MET A 136 2.46 -1.32 -10.02
C MET A 136 1.73 -0.40 -9.04
N SER A 137 2.36 -0.02 -7.93
CA SER A 137 1.77 0.89 -6.94
C SER A 137 2.77 1.99 -6.56
N THR A 138 2.30 3.22 -6.40
CA THR A 138 3.15 4.33 -5.94
C THR A 138 3.24 4.42 -4.41
N THR A 139 2.45 3.63 -3.68
CA THR A 139 2.41 3.63 -2.21
C THR A 139 2.38 2.22 -1.61
N GLU A 140 2.82 1.20 -2.36
CA GLU A 140 2.82 -0.19 -1.91
C GLU A 140 1.44 -0.71 -1.40
N TYR A 141 0.35 -0.33 -2.09
CA TYR A 141 -1.02 -0.59 -1.61
C TYR A 141 -1.34 -2.06 -1.37
N SER A 142 -0.89 -3.00 -2.21
CA SER A 142 -1.19 -4.42 -1.98
C SER A 142 -0.60 -4.94 -0.65
N ALA A 143 0.58 -4.46 -0.27
CA ALA A 143 1.21 -4.76 1.01
C ALA A 143 0.47 -4.10 2.19
N ARG A 144 0.04 -2.84 2.04
CA ARG A 144 -0.76 -2.13 3.07
C ARG A 144 -2.11 -2.81 3.28
N ALA A 145 -2.82 -3.12 2.21
CA ALA A 145 -4.10 -3.83 2.24
C ALA A 145 -3.96 -5.27 2.78
N GLY A 146 -2.89 -5.98 2.41
CA GLY A 146 -2.55 -7.29 2.98
C GLY A 146 -2.31 -7.25 4.48
N GLY A 147 -1.57 -6.25 4.97
CA GLY A 147 -1.39 -6.03 6.41
C GLY A 147 -2.69 -5.66 7.13
N ALA A 148 -3.53 -4.84 6.50
CA ALA A 148 -4.85 -4.49 7.04
C ALA A 148 -5.78 -5.70 7.13
N ALA A 149 -5.72 -6.61 6.15
CA ALA A 149 -6.45 -7.88 6.19
C ALA A 149 -6.05 -8.74 7.39
N VAL A 150 -4.76 -8.79 7.73
CA VAL A 150 -4.27 -9.46 8.95
C VAL A 150 -4.81 -8.78 10.20
N CYS A 151 -4.81 -7.44 10.27
CA CYS A 151 -5.39 -6.72 11.41
C CYS A 151 -6.89 -7.07 11.59
N THR A 152 -7.66 -7.11 10.51
CA THR A 152 -9.08 -7.46 10.60
C THR A 152 -9.33 -8.91 10.96
N TYR A 153 -8.46 -9.82 10.54
CA TYR A 153 -8.56 -11.25 10.85
C TYR A 153 -8.19 -11.54 12.31
N GLU A 154 -7.21 -10.81 12.87
CA GLU A 154 -6.89 -10.84 14.31
C GLU A 154 -8.07 -10.39 15.19
N ASP A 155 -8.92 -9.50 14.68
CA ASP A 155 -10.15 -9.07 15.37
C ASP A 155 -11.18 -10.22 15.35
N SER A 156 -11.55 -10.65 14.15
CA SER A 156 -12.31 -11.88 13.92
C SER A 156 -12.31 -12.27 12.43
N PRO A 157 -12.42 -13.56 12.10
CA PRO A 157 -12.60 -14.00 10.72
C PRO A 157 -13.78 -13.31 10.01
N GLU A 158 -14.88 -13.04 10.72
CA GLU A 158 -16.06 -12.38 10.15
C GLU A 158 -15.82 -10.91 9.80
N VAL A 159 -15.03 -10.18 10.59
CA VAL A 159 -14.62 -8.79 10.27
C VAL A 159 -13.70 -8.80 9.07
N PHE A 160 -12.75 -9.74 8.99
CA PHE A 160 -11.92 -9.91 7.80
C PHE A 160 -12.75 -10.15 6.54
N LEU A 161 -13.71 -11.09 6.57
CA LEU A 161 -14.49 -11.44 5.38
C LEU A 161 -15.27 -10.23 4.83
N LYS A 162 -15.90 -9.45 5.72
CA LYS A 162 -16.58 -8.20 5.34
C LYS A 162 -15.61 -7.13 4.83
N PHE A 163 -14.44 -6.99 5.47
CA PHE A 163 -13.42 -6.04 5.02
C PHE A 163 -12.89 -6.40 3.62
N HIS A 164 -12.65 -7.68 3.37
CA HIS A 164 -12.24 -8.22 2.09
C HIS A 164 -13.24 -7.84 0.99
N GLU A 165 -14.53 -8.05 1.23
CA GLU A 165 -15.62 -7.64 0.33
C GLU A 165 -15.60 -6.12 0.07
N GLN A 166 -15.46 -5.30 1.12
CA GLN A 166 -15.41 -3.84 0.98
C GLN A 166 -14.23 -3.37 0.13
N LEU A 167 -13.06 -3.98 0.30
CA LEU A 167 -11.87 -3.62 -0.48
C LEU A 167 -12.02 -3.95 -1.96
N PHE A 168 -12.62 -5.09 -2.29
CA PHE A 168 -12.85 -5.45 -3.69
C PHE A 168 -14.02 -4.68 -4.32
N ALA A 169 -15.06 -4.36 -3.55
CA ALA A 169 -16.14 -3.47 -4.00
C ALA A 169 -15.63 -2.06 -4.32
N ASN A 170 -14.59 -1.61 -3.62
CA ASN A 170 -13.97 -0.29 -3.79
C ASN A 170 -12.53 -0.38 -4.33
N GLN A 171 -12.27 -1.41 -5.15
CA GLN A 171 -10.93 -1.69 -5.64
C GLN A 171 -10.35 -0.48 -6.42
N PRO A 172 -9.16 0.02 -6.06
CA PRO A 172 -8.54 1.10 -6.80
C PRO A 172 -7.98 0.60 -8.14
N ALA A 173 -7.80 1.52 -9.10
CA ALA A 173 -7.15 1.19 -10.36
C ALA A 173 -5.68 0.76 -10.14
N GLU A 174 -5.26 -0.30 -10.86
CA GLU A 174 -3.87 -0.73 -10.94
C GLU A 174 -2.98 0.38 -11.53
N GLY A 175 -1.73 0.49 -11.07
CA GLY A 175 -0.81 1.54 -11.50
C GLY A 175 -0.95 2.85 -10.71
N GLY A 176 -1.94 2.95 -9.83
CA GLY A 176 -2.22 4.13 -9.01
C GLY A 176 -1.64 4.07 -7.59
N PRO A 177 -1.95 5.07 -6.76
CA PRO A 177 -1.60 5.05 -5.34
C PRO A 177 -2.40 4.04 -4.52
N GLY A 178 -3.47 3.46 -5.05
CA GLY A 178 -4.38 2.64 -4.24
C GLY A 178 -5.13 3.46 -3.18
N LEU A 179 -5.78 2.77 -2.24
CA LEU A 179 -6.47 3.43 -1.13
C LEU A 179 -5.47 3.90 -0.06
N SER A 180 -5.74 5.04 0.57
CA SER A 180 -5.00 5.52 1.73
C SER A 180 -5.27 4.67 2.98
N ASP A 181 -4.38 4.74 3.98
CA ASP A 181 -4.59 4.03 5.26
C ASP A 181 -5.89 4.47 5.95
N LYS A 182 -6.27 5.75 5.78
CA LYS A 182 -7.53 6.27 6.31
C LYS A 182 -8.76 5.65 5.65
N GLU A 183 -8.69 5.37 4.35
CA GLU A 183 -9.74 4.65 3.63
C GLU A 183 -9.78 3.18 4.06
N LEU A 184 -8.62 2.54 4.24
CA LEU A 184 -8.55 1.18 4.81
C LEU A 184 -9.18 1.11 6.21
N GLU A 185 -8.86 2.06 7.11
CA GLU A 185 -9.51 2.17 8.41
C GLU A 185 -11.02 2.36 8.29
N THR A 186 -11.48 3.15 7.32
CA THR A 186 -12.92 3.42 7.12
C THR A 186 -13.65 2.15 6.70
N TYR A 187 -13.13 1.41 5.71
CA TYR A 187 -13.73 0.15 5.28
C TYR A 187 -13.66 -0.93 6.37
N ALA A 188 -12.59 -0.98 7.16
CA ALA A 188 -12.51 -1.88 8.31
C ALA A 188 -13.56 -1.53 9.37
N LYS A 189 -13.76 -0.24 9.65
CA LYS A 189 -14.80 0.22 10.57
C LYS A 189 -16.20 -0.15 10.08
N ASP A 190 -16.47 0.03 8.79
CA ASP A 190 -17.75 -0.35 8.18
C ASP A 190 -17.98 -1.86 8.19
N ALA A 191 -16.90 -2.66 8.16
CA ALA A 191 -16.92 -4.10 8.37
C ALA A 191 -17.15 -4.52 9.84
N GLY A 192 -17.13 -3.57 10.78
CA GLY A 192 -17.37 -3.79 12.21
C GLY A 192 -16.10 -3.92 13.05
N ALA A 193 -14.94 -3.53 12.53
CA ALA A 193 -13.67 -3.60 13.25
C ALA A 193 -13.65 -2.74 14.53
N SER A 194 -12.95 -3.25 15.54
CA SER A 194 -12.69 -2.55 16.80
C SER A 194 -11.72 -1.37 16.63
N GLU A 195 -11.69 -0.45 17.59
CA GLU A 195 -10.73 0.68 17.57
C GLU A 195 -9.26 0.20 17.65
N GLU A 196 -9.00 -0.96 18.26
CA GLU A 196 -7.66 -1.57 18.27
C GLU A 196 -7.24 -2.00 16.85
N THR A 197 -8.15 -2.60 16.09
CA THR A 197 -7.95 -2.95 14.69
C THR A 197 -7.70 -1.72 13.83
N LEU A 198 -8.43 -0.62 14.06
CA LEU A 198 -8.19 0.63 13.34
C LEU A 198 -6.78 1.18 13.63
N SER A 199 -6.31 1.11 14.88
CA SER A 199 -4.92 1.47 15.22
C SER A 199 -3.92 0.53 14.54
N CYS A 200 -4.18 -0.78 14.52
CA CYS A 200 -3.33 -1.76 13.84
C CYS A 200 -3.13 -1.42 12.35
N ILE A 201 -4.22 -1.05 11.66
CA ILE A 201 -4.21 -0.64 10.24
C ILE A 201 -3.43 0.65 10.07
N LYS A 202 -3.74 1.67 10.87
CA LYS A 202 -3.08 2.98 10.82
C LYS A 202 -1.56 2.87 11.04
N ASP A 203 -1.15 2.01 11.97
CA ASP A 203 0.26 1.80 12.30
C ASP A 203 0.95 0.82 11.31
N GLN A 204 0.22 0.29 10.32
CA GLN A 204 0.68 -0.72 9.36
C GLN A 204 1.35 -1.93 10.02
N LYS A 205 0.88 -2.31 11.21
CA LYS A 205 1.54 -3.26 12.13
C LYS A 205 1.95 -4.58 11.46
N PHE A 206 1.11 -5.09 10.55
CA PHE A 206 1.32 -6.35 9.84
C PHE A 206 1.68 -6.20 8.36
N ARG A 207 2.01 -4.99 7.87
CA ARG A 207 2.44 -4.81 6.47
C ARG A 207 3.66 -5.67 6.13
N ARG A 208 4.66 -5.70 7.01
CA ARG A 208 5.84 -6.55 6.81
C ARG A 208 5.49 -8.03 6.87
N TYR A 209 4.56 -8.44 7.72
CA TYR A 209 4.08 -9.83 7.76
C TYR A 209 3.41 -10.25 6.44
N ALA A 210 2.60 -9.37 5.85
CA ALA A 210 1.99 -9.64 4.55
C ALA A 210 3.04 -9.86 3.43
N VAL A 211 4.12 -9.08 3.42
CA VAL A 211 5.18 -9.16 2.41
C VAL A 211 6.16 -10.30 2.67
N ASP A 212 6.60 -10.48 3.91
CA ASP A 212 7.69 -11.39 4.25
C ASP A 212 7.18 -12.81 4.56
N VAL A 213 5.90 -12.97 4.91
CA VAL A 213 5.31 -14.26 5.32
C VAL A 213 4.18 -14.72 4.41
N LEU A 214 3.15 -13.90 4.17
CA LEU A 214 1.99 -14.32 3.35
C LEU A 214 2.31 -14.41 1.85
N GLU A 215 2.94 -13.37 1.29
CA GLU A 215 3.28 -13.30 -0.14
C GLU A 215 4.10 -14.53 -0.62
N PRO A 216 5.16 -14.99 0.08
CA PRO A 216 5.89 -16.18 -0.33
C PRO A 216 5.05 -17.47 -0.35
N VAL A 217 4.09 -17.61 0.57
CA VAL A 217 3.18 -18.77 0.61
C VAL A 217 2.24 -18.76 -0.59
N GLY A 218 1.59 -17.63 -0.86
CA GLY A 218 0.76 -17.49 -2.06
C GLY A 218 1.57 -17.61 -3.36
N ALA A 219 2.79 -17.08 -3.41
CA ALA A 219 3.68 -17.16 -4.57
C ALA A 219 4.14 -18.59 -4.86
N LYS A 220 4.29 -19.43 -3.84
CA LYS A 220 4.58 -20.86 -3.98
C LYS A 220 3.42 -21.61 -4.63
N LEU A 221 2.17 -21.23 -4.32
CA LEU A 221 0.99 -21.85 -4.92
C LEU A 221 0.78 -21.41 -6.37
N SER A 222 0.86 -20.12 -6.65
CA SER A 222 0.70 -19.60 -8.01
C SER A 222 1.53 -18.35 -8.24
N PRO A 223 2.19 -18.18 -9.40
CA PRO A 223 2.85 -16.93 -9.76
C PRO A 223 1.86 -15.83 -10.22
N ALA A 224 0.58 -16.15 -10.39
CA ALA A 224 -0.45 -15.27 -10.95
C ALA A 224 -1.66 -15.13 -10.02
N THR A 225 -2.44 -14.07 -10.23
CA THR A 225 -3.69 -13.81 -9.50
C THR A 225 -4.81 -13.39 -10.47
N PRO A 226 -6.08 -13.76 -10.21
CA PRO A 226 -6.49 -14.73 -9.20
C PRO A 226 -6.05 -16.14 -9.60
N ALA A 227 -5.88 -17.02 -8.61
CA ALA A 227 -5.78 -18.46 -8.82
C ALA A 227 -6.57 -19.18 -7.74
N VAL A 228 -7.27 -20.25 -8.12
CA VAL A 228 -8.11 -21.03 -7.19
C VAL A 228 -7.71 -22.49 -7.28
N PHE A 229 -7.61 -23.15 -6.13
CA PHE A 229 -7.34 -24.58 -6.04
C PHE A 229 -8.44 -25.24 -5.21
N ILE A 230 -8.86 -26.43 -5.65
CA ILE A 230 -9.80 -27.28 -4.93
C ILE A 230 -9.08 -28.58 -4.63
N ASN A 231 -8.89 -28.91 -3.35
CA ASN A 231 -8.08 -30.03 -2.88
C ASN A 231 -6.68 -30.04 -3.53
N GLY A 232 -6.01 -28.88 -3.56
CA GLY A 232 -4.67 -28.72 -4.14
C GLY A 232 -4.58 -28.77 -5.66
N LYS A 233 -5.71 -28.98 -6.37
CA LYS A 233 -5.75 -28.95 -7.84
C LYS A 233 -6.27 -27.61 -8.35
N GLU A 234 -5.52 -26.98 -9.23
CA GLU A 234 -5.92 -25.71 -9.85
C GLU A 234 -7.27 -25.87 -10.59
N TRP A 235 -8.15 -24.89 -10.38
CA TRP A 235 -9.49 -24.82 -10.94
C TRP A 235 -9.71 -23.46 -11.62
N GLY A 236 -10.49 -23.47 -12.71
CA GLY A 236 -10.93 -22.25 -13.38
C GLY A 236 -9.92 -21.58 -14.30
N SER A 237 -8.74 -22.16 -14.53
CA SER A 237 -7.75 -21.63 -15.49
C SER A 237 -8.24 -21.65 -16.95
N ASP A 238 -9.31 -22.40 -17.23
CA ASP A 238 -10.07 -22.42 -18.48
C ASP A 238 -11.16 -21.33 -18.58
N GLY A 239 -11.30 -20.49 -17.56
CA GLY A 239 -12.30 -19.42 -17.46
C GLY A 239 -13.56 -19.80 -16.68
N ALA A 240 -13.64 -21.00 -16.09
CA ALA A 240 -14.84 -21.42 -15.34
C ALA A 240 -15.22 -20.49 -14.19
N TRP A 241 -14.26 -19.78 -13.58
CA TRP A 241 -14.49 -18.81 -12.50
C TRP A 241 -15.37 -17.63 -12.90
N GLN A 242 -15.57 -17.39 -14.20
CA GLN A 242 -16.43 -16.31 -14.72
C GLN A 242 -17.92 -16.68 -14.70
N LYS A 243 -18.26 -17.95 -14.46
CA LYS A 243 -19.64 -18.44 -14.41
C LYS A 243 -20.12 -18.49 -12.96
N PRO A 244 -21.15 -17.71 -12.58
CA PRO A 244 -21.76 -17.79 -11.25
C PRO A 244 -22.18 -19.23 -10.89
N GLY A 245 -21.90 -19.65 -9.66
CA GLY A 245 -22.23 -21.00 -9.15
C GLY A 245 -21.25 -22.10 -9.55
N ALA A 246 -20.35 -21.87 -10.51
CA ALA A 246 -19.43 -22.90 -11.00
C ALA A 246 -18.41 -23.32 -9.93
N LEU A 247 -17.98 -22.39 -9.07
CA LEU A 247 -17.07 -22.70 -7.97
C LEU A 247 -17.74 -23.65 -6.99
N LYS A 248 -18.94 -23.31 -6.52
CA LYS A 248 -19.70 -24.15 -5.59
C LYS A 248 -20.01 -25.54 -6.17
N GLU A 249 -20.42 -25.61 -7.44
CA GLU A 249 -20.62 -26.89 -8.15
C GLU A 249 -19.34 -27.74 -8.16
N ALA A 250 -18.20 -27.11 -8.44
CA ALA A 250 -16.91 -27.80 -8.49
C ALA A 250 -16.50 -28.35 -7.12
N VAL A 251 -16.64 -27.54 -6.06
CA VAL A 251 -16.36 -27.93 -4.67
C VAL A 251 -17.26 -29.06 -4.20
N ALA A 252 -18.57 -28.98 -4.49
CA ALA A 252 -19.51 -30.06 -4.15
C ALA A 252 -19.16 -31.39 -4.86
N SER A 253 -18.54 -31.32 -6.05
CA SER A 253 -18.15 -32.49 -6.84
C SER A 253 -16.75 -33.04 -6.54
N SER A 254 -15.91 -32.30 -5.79
CA SER A 254 -14.50 -32.67 -5.60
C SER A 254 -14.26 -33.77 -4.58
N GLY A 255 -15.24 -34.08 -3.73
CA GLY A 255 -15.12 -35.05 -2.65
C GLY A 255 -14.13 -34.61 -1.56
N THR A 256 -13.86 -35.51 -0.62
CA THR A 256 -12.95 -35.30 0.52
C THR A 256 -11.49 -35.20 0.05
N PRO A 257 -10.65 -34.34 0.66
CA PRO A 257 -9.22 -34.28 0.36
C PRO A 257 -8.55 -35.66 0.51
N GLY A 258 -7.65 -36.02 -0.40
CA GLY A 258 -6.76 -37.17 -0.23
C GLY A 258 -5.71 -36.89 0.86
N ALA A 259 -5.15 -37.93 1.48
CA ALA A 259 -4.12 -37.79 2.51
C ALA A 259 -2.84 -37.07 2.04
N SER A 260 -2.63 -36.94 0.73
CA SER A 260 -1.56 -36.16 0.09
C SER A 260 -1.89 -34.67 -0.09
N ASP A 261 -3.17 -34.30 0.00
CA ASP A 261 -3.68 -33.00 -0.45
C ASP A 261 -3.81 -32.00 0.71
N ALA A 262 -3.69 -32.48 1.96
CA ALA A 262 -3.68 -31.68 3.18
C ALA A 262 -2.28 -31.16 3.57
N GLY A 263 -1.24 -31.42 2.77
CA GLY A 263 0.14 -31.12 3.15
C GLY A 263 1.06 -30.91 1.95
N GLY A 264 0.96 -29.76 1.30
CA GLY A 264 1.81 -29.34 0.19
C GLY A 264 3.25 -28.99 0.57
N ALA A 265 4.00 -29.94 1.14
CA ALA A 265 5.46 -29.96 1.13
C ALA A 265 5.92 -31.04 0.15
N SER A 266 6.02 -30.69 -1.13
CA SER A 266 6.69 -31.52 -2.12
C SER A 266 8.17 -31.66 -1.74
N ASP A 267 8.54 -32.81 -1.18
CA ASP A 267 9.92 -33.26 -1.06
C ASP A 267 10.53 -33.42 -2.45
N ALA A 268 11.36 -32.46 -2.85
CA ALA A 268 12.27 -32.60 -3.98
C ALA A 268 13.66 -32.89 -3.42
N GLY A 269 14.15 -34.12 -3.57
CA GLY A 269 15.56 -34.41 -3.25
C GLY A 269 16.00 -35.85 -3.05
N GLY A 270 15.41 -36.83 -3.74
CA GLY A 270 15.99 -38.17 -3.81
C GLY A 270 17.20 -38.23 -4.73
N ALA A 271 18.39 -37.88 -4.24
CA ALA A 271 19.65 -38.16 -4.92
C ALA A 271 20.01 -39.64 -4.70
N SER A 272 19.77 -40.46 -5.72
CA SER A 272 20.26 -41.84 -5.76
C SER A 272 21.76 -41.84 -6.07
N ASP A 273 22.51 -42.21 -5.06
CA ASP A 273 23.84 -42.79 -5.13
C ASP A 273 23.83 -44.05 -6.01
N SER A 274 24.71 -44.08 -7.01
CA SER A 274 25.13 -45.34 -7.65
C SER A 274 26.59 -45.19 -8.07
N GLY A 275 27.48 -45.70 -7.23
CA GLY A 275 28.87 -45.90 -7.56
C GLY A 275 29.07 -46.89 -8.70
N ASN A 276 30.01 -46.57 -9.60
CA ASN A 276 31.24 -47.33 -9.85
C ASN A 276 32.11 -46.57 -10.87
#